data_AF-A0A7V0IGD2-F1
#
_entry.id   AF-A0A7V0IGD2-F1
#
_cell.length_a   1.000
_cell.length_b   1.000
_cell.length_c   1.000
_cell.angle_alpha   90.00
_cell.angle_beta   90.00
_cell.angle_gamma   90.00
#
_symmetry.space_group_name_H-M   'P 1'
#
loop_
_entity.id
_entity.type
_entity.pdbx_description
1 polymer ?
#
loop_
_entity_poly.entity_id
_entity_poly.type
_entity_poly.pdbx_seq_one_letter_code
_entity_poly.pdbx_strand_id
1 'polypeptide(L)'
;MDSFFCPISYSGQNDEIIYPWKRLRQRDGIQITQPYDDGERITWKTILIKDKSSTLPIKFTYIPIDIFFKFRSLSKTIFNPYLAGGFGMVMWKAQDDNGNDLDVFWFKDYYSDTATVPANGEWKPFKANQLSFLFSVGFEIFPISNVGIDVGLRGRYLLPTEFTDQVMDTLRGDVQAMASLNFYYGGVKDSDKDGVVDSKDKCPDTPFGAIVDEFGCPIDSDQDGVPDGLDMCPNTPMNAVVDATGCPSDEDGDGVYDGIDKCPGTPYGAQVDPKTGCPLDSDGDGVPDYQDACPNTPKGAYVDANGCPFDTDMDGVYDGIDRCPNTPLGANVNEFGCERAKADSDGDGVPDDRDKCPGTPPGAIVDENGCPKDSDNDGVPDYKDACPRTPPRAIVDPNGCPLDGDGDGVYDGIDKCPNTPLGAVVDSLGCAKDSDNDGVPDGL
;
A
#
# COMPACT_ATOMS: atom_id res chain seq x y z
N MET A 1 15.34 47.17 -33.39
CA MET A 1 16.07 48.41 -33.74
C MET A 1 15.47 49.51 -32.89
N ASP A 2 16.07 49.79 -31.74
CA ASP A 2 15.57 50.85 -30.88
C ASP A 2 16.05 52.18 -31.47
N SER A 3 15.12 53.09 -31.66
CA SER A 3 15.37 54.42 -32.21
C SER A 3 15.22 55.41 -31.06
N PHE A 4 16.32 56.02 -30.63
CA PHE A 4 16.27 57.09 -29.64
C PHE A 4 16.22 58.43 -30.38
N PHE A 5 15.21 59.23 -30.05
CA PHE A 5 15.09 60.62 -30.49
C PHE A 5 15.72 61.49 -29.41
N CYS A 6 16.73 62.28 -29.78
CA CYS A 6 17.31 63.25 -28.85
C CYS A 6 16.64 64.62 -29.04
N PRO A 7 16.07 65.24 -28.01
CA PRO A 7 15.67 66.65 -28.09
C PRO A 7 16.93 67.53 -28.09
N ILE A 8 16.96 68.52 -28.97
CA ILE A 8 18.00 69.56 -29.00
C ILE A 8 17.49 70.76 -28.20
N SER A 9 18.32 71.29 -27.31
CA SER A 9 18.08 72.57 -26.65
C SER A 9 18.51 73.70 -27.58
N TYR A 10 17.59 74.61 -27.91
CA TYR A 10 17.89 75.86 -28.59
C TYR A 10 17.92 76.98 -27.55
N SER A 11 19.07 77.64 -27.38
CA SER A 11 19.18 78.84 -26.56
C SER A 11 18.88 80.08 -27.40
N GLY A 12 17.60 80.32 -27.69
CA GLY A 12 17.12 81.55 -28.30
C GLY A 12 16.41 82.41 -27.26
N GLN A 13 17.14 83.39 -26.70
CA GLN A 13 16.75 84.56 -25.89
C GLN A 13 15.48 84.62 -24.98
N ASN A 14 14.62 83.62 -24.88
CA ASN A 14 13.50 83.59 -23.94
C ASN A 14 13.33 82.18 -23.37
N ASP A 15 13.51 82.08 -22.05
CA ASP A 15 13.36 80.89 -21.24
C ASP A 15 11.96 80.26 -21.38
N GLU A 16 11.87 79.10 -22.03
CA GLU A 16 10.97 78.01 -21.62
C GLU A 16 11.26 76.74 -22.44
N ILE A 17 11.62 75.64 -21.76
CA ILE A 17 11.71 74.31 -22.39
C ILE A 17 10.94 73.30 -21.53
N ILE A 18 9.85 72.76 -22.09
CA ILE A 18 9.14 71.58 -21.61
C ILE A 18 9.05 70.59 -22.78
N TYR A 19 9.36 69.30 -22.54
CA TYR A 19 8.59 68.08 -22.94
C TYR A 19 9.43 66.79 -22.72
N PRO A 20 8.77 65.62 -22.56
CA PRO A 20 9.32 64.45 -21.87
C PRO A 20 9.97 63.42 -22.80
N TRP A 21 10.65 62.45 -22.15
CA TRP A 21 11.31 61.23 -22.65
C TRP A 21 12.85 61.30 -22.79
N LYS A 22 13.51 60.53 -21.92
CA LYS A 22 14.96 60.26 -21.70
C LYS A 22 15.94 61.34 -22.23
N ARG A 23 16.09 62.39 -21.42
CA ARG A 23 17.25 63.30 -21.41
C ARG A 23 18.56 62.49 -21.35
N LEU A 24 19.42 62.59 -22.36
CA LEU A 24 20.84 62.75 -22.08
C LEU A 24 20.91 63.98 -21.17
N ARG A 25 21.31 63.83 -19.89
CA ARG A 25 21.52 65.03 -19.08
C ARG A 25 22.59 65.83 -19.81
N GLN A 26 22.19 67.00 -20.29
CA GLN A 26 23.09 68.07 -20.65
C GLN A 26 23.94 68.32 -19.40
N ARG A 27 25.14 67.73 -19.36
CA ARG A 27 26.19 68.19 -18.46
C ARG A 27 26.38 69.64 -18.84
N ASP A 28 26.21 70.58 -17.91
CA ASP A 28 26.32 72.02 -18.19
C ASP A 28 27.47 72.26 -19.18
N GLY A 29 27.10 72.63 -20.42
CA GLY A 29 28.03 72.89 -21.52
C GLY A 29 28.02 71.98 -22.76
N ILE A 30 27.19 70.92 -22.89
CA ILE A 30 27.02 70.24 -24.20
C ILE A 30 25.96 70.98 -25.01
N GLN A 31 26.35 71.69 -26.08
CA GLN A 31 25.44 72.25 -27.08
C GLN A 31 25.62 71.48 -28.40
N ILE A 32 24.51 71.25 -29.12
CA ILE A 32 24.53 70.72 -30.48
C ILE A 32 24.11 71.90 -31.36
N THR A 33 25.04 72.48 -32.09
CA THR A 33 24.80 73.62 -32.97
C THR A 33 25.00 73.21 -34.42
N GLN A 34 24.15 73.73 -35.31
CA GLN A 34 24.46 73.76 -36.74
C GLN A 34 25.70 74.64 -36.94
N PRO A 35 26.56 74.37 -37.92
CA PRO A 35 27.70 75.23 -38.19
C PRO A 35 27.20 76.63 -38.59
N TYR A 36 27.41 77.61 -37.70
CA TYR A 36 27.19 79.03 -37.96
C TYR A 36 28.56 79.72 -37.92
N ASP A 37 28.84 80.50 -38.98
CA ASP A 37 30.02 81.30 -39.33
C ASP A 37 31.42 80.95 -38.77
N ASP A 38 32.39 81.01 -39.69
CA ASP A 38 33.82 80.82 -39.45
C ASP A 38 34.37 81.86 -38.45
N GLY A 39 34.37 81.54 -37.15
CA GLY A 39 34.99 82.41 -36.15
C GLY A 39 34.52 82.29 -34.70
N GLU A 40 33.43 81.56 -34.41
CA GLU A 40 32.95 81.41 -33.04
C GLU A 40 33.79 80.39 -32.23
N ARG A 41 33.98 80.72 -30.95
CA ARG A 41 34.67 79.88 -29.95
C ARG A 41 33.67 78.88 -29.38
N ILE A 42 33.85 77.61 -29.71
CA ILE A 42 33.03 76.51 -29.18
C ILE A 42 33.77 75.78 -28.06
N THR A 43 33.01 75.31 -27.07
CA THR A 43 33.55 74.52 -25.96
C THR A 43 33.87 73.11 -26.43
N TRP A 44 34.89 72.48 -25.85
CA TRP A 44 35.32 71.10 -26.17
C TRP A 44 34.25 70.02 -25.91
N LYS A 45 33.14 70.39 -25.25
CA LYS A 45 31.97 69.54 -24.99
C LYS A 45 30.90 69.60 -26.08
N THR A 46 31.11 70.42 -27.12
CA THR A 46 30.17 70.61 -28.23
C THR A 46 30.42 69.53 -29.29
N ILE A 47 29.39 68.84 -29.75
CA ILE A 47 29.47 67.94 -30.92
C ILE A 47 28.90 68.69 -32.11
N LEU A 48 29.72 68.91 -33.14
CA LEU A 48 29.24 69.50 -34.39
C LEU A 48 28.80 68.39 -35.33
N ILE A 49 27.66 68.61 -35.98
CA ILE A 49 27.08 67.70 -36.96
C ILE A 49 27.04 68.44 -38.30
N LYS A 50 27.50 67.77 -39.36
CA LYS A 50 27.49 68.37 -40.70
C LYS A 50 26.08 68.39 -41.22
N ASP A 51 25.48 69.57 -41.23
CA ASP A 51 24.12 69.74 -41.73
C ASP A 51 24.10 69.58 -43.27
N LYS A 52 23.39 68.56 -43.77
CA LYS A 52 22.98 68.44 -45.18
C LYS A 52 21.46 68.59 -45.35
N SER A 53 20.71 68.77 -44.26
CA SER A 53 19.25 68.83 -44.20
C SER A 53 18.84 69.50 -42.88
N SER A 54 18.19 70.66 -42.96
CA SER A 54 17.73 71.49 -41.83
C SER A 54 16.61 70.86 -40.98
N THR A 55 16.53 69.54 -40.92
CA THR A 55 15.45 68.75 -40.32
C THR A 55 15.97 68.02 -39.10
N LEU A 56 15.47 68.46 -37.94
CA LEU A 56 15.52 67.76 -36.67
C LEU A 56 14.19 67.01 -36.49
N PRO A 57 14.17 65.85 -35.81
CA PRO A 57 15.18 65.27 -34.90
C PRO A 57 16.30 64.41 -35.54
N ILE A 58 17.32 64.07 -34.72
CA ILE A 58 18.39 63.10 -35.07
C ILE A 58 18.03 61.73 -34.51
N LYS A 59 18.22 60.70 -35.33
CA LYS A 59 17.97 59.30 -34.99
C LYS A 59 19.26 58.54 -34.71
N PHE A 60 19.44 58.10 -33.47
CA PHE A 60 20.50 57.14 -33.13
C PHE A 60 19.98 55.72 -33.27
N THR A 61 20.69 54.90 -34.04
CA THR A 61 20.42 53.46 -34.19
C THR A 61 21.65 52.69 -33.77
N TYR A 62 21.45 51.58 -33.06
CA TYR A 62 22.51 50.64 -32.77
C TYR A 62 22.14 49.22 -33.16
N ILE A 63 23.15 48.43 -33.51
CA ILE A 63 23.03 47.00 -33.79
C ILE A 63 23.94 46.26 -32.82
N PRO A 64 23.38 45.49 -31.88
CA PRO A 64 24.16 44.63 -31.02
C PRO A 64 24.45 43.27 -31.68
N ILE A 65 25.67 42.77 -31.50
CA ILE A 65 26.09 41.39 -31.79
C ILE A 65 26.62 40.80 -30.51
N ASP A 66 25.93 39.82 -29.94
CA ASP A 66 26.23 39.30 -28.61
C ASP A 66 26.53 37.81 -28.63
N ILE A 67 27.54 37.40 -27.87
CA ILE A 67 27.82 36.01 -27.50
C ILE A 67 27.56 35.88 -26.00
N PHE A 68 26.66 34.98 -25.62
CA PHE A 68 26.28 34.79 -24.23
C PHE A 68 26.16 33.30 -23.89
N PHE A 69 26.41 33.01 -22.62
CA PHE A 69 26.21 31.70 -22.01
C PHE A 69 24.98 31.79 -21.11
N LYS A 70 23.96 30.96 -21.36
CA LYS A 70 22.75 30.88 -20.55
C LYS A 70 22.84 29.65 -19.64
N PHE A 71 22.99 29.87 -18.34
CA PHE A 71 22.99 28.83 -17.31
C PHE A 71 21.56 28.63 -16.80
N ARG A 72 21.02 27.43 -17.02
CA ARG A 72 19.66 27.05 -16.57
C ARG A 72 19.78 26.25 -15.28
N SER A 73 19.02 26.63 -14.25
CA SER A 73 19.09 25.99 -12.92
C SER A 73 18.36 24.65 -12.87
N LEU A 74 17.33 24.50 -13.68
CA LEU A 74 16.53 23.28 -13.81
C LEU A 74 16.69 22.82 -15.25
N SER A 75 17.17 21.59 -15.45
CA SER A 75 17.44 21.08 -16.80
C SER A 75 16.27 20.29 -17.40
N LYS A 76 15.13 20.19 -16.69
CA LYS A 76 14.07 19.21 -16.98
C LYS A 76 12.67 19.62 -16.50
N THR A 77 12.28 20.89 -16.66
CA THR A 77 10.93 21.36 -16.31
C THR A 77 10.37 22.27 -17.39
N ILE A 78 9.05 22.37 -17.52
CA ILE A 78 8.37 23.32 -18.43
C ILE A 78 8.85 24.75 -18.14
N PHE A 79 9.15 25.08 -16.89
CA PHE A 79 9.68 26.36 -16.44
C PHE A 79 11.19 26.28 -16.19
N ASN A 80 11.99 27.01 -16.97
CA ASN A 80 13.47 26.97 -16.87
C ASN A 80 14.03 28.34 -16.47
N PRO A 81 14.20 28.62 -15.16
CA PRO A 81 14.85 29.85 -14.72
C PRO A 81 16.32 29.83 -15.12
N TYR A 82 16.83 30.98 -15.57
CA TYR A 82 18.20 31.11 -16.04
C TYR A 82 18.89 32.38 -15.57
N LEU A 83 20.22 32.26 -15.49
CA LEU A 83 21.17 33.34 -15.41
C LEU A 83 22.02 33.31 -16.68
N ALA A 84 22.12 34.42 -17.40
CA ALA A 84 23.00 34.50 -18.57
C ALA A 84 24.04 35.61 -18.39
N GLY A 85 25.24 35.32 -18.87
CA GLY A 85 26.36 36.26 -18.91
C GLY A 85 27.03 36.20 -20.27
N GLY A 86 27.47 37.33 -20.79
CA GLY A 86 28.05 37.38 -22.11
C GLY A 86 28.84 38.64 -22.39
N PHE A 87 29.38 38.68 -23.59
CA PHE A 87 30.03 39.84 -24.16
C PHE A 87 29.54 40.03 -25.58
N GLY A 88 29.63 41.24 -26.09
CA GLY A 88 29.13 41.57 -27.40
C GLY A 88 29.75 42.85 -27.92
N MET A 89 29.38 43.21 -29.13
CA MET A 89 29.76 44.47 -29.74
C MET A 89 28.50 45.22 -30.15
N VAL A 90 28.47 46.50 -29.84
CA VAL A 90 27.43 47.43 -30.28
C VAL A 90 28.00 48.33 -31.37
N MET A 91 27.36 48.30 -32.52
CA MET A 91 27.68 49.17 -33.65
C MET A 91 26.66 50.30 -33.72
N TRP A 92 27.12 51.54 -33.65
CA TRP A 92 26.29 52.75 -33.65
C TRP A 92 26.26 53.42 -35.02
N LYS A 93 25.13 54.03 -35.35
CA LYS A 93 24.99 55.02 -36.42
C LYS A 93 24.05 56.15 -36.01
N ALA A 94 24.31 57.35 -36.50
CA ALA A 94 23.39 58.48 -36.39
C ALA A 94 22.90 58.86 -37.79
N GLN A 95 21.60 59.08 -37.92
CA GLN A 95 20.94 59.41 -39.17
C GLN A 95 20.00 60.61 -39.01
N ASP A 96 19.81 61.37 -40.08
CA ASP A 96 18.76 62.40 -40.15
C ASP A 96 17.36 61.76 -40.34
N ASP A 97 16.31 62.58 -40.31
CA ASP A 97 14.93 62.13 -40.55
C ASP A 97 14.72 61.51 -41.94
N ASN A 98 15.59 61.85 -42.91
CA ASN A 98 15.57 61.32 -44.26
C ASN A 98 16.38 60.01 -44.40
N GLY A 99 16.99 59.53 -43.31
CA GLY A 99 17.78 58.29 -43.26
C GLY A 99 19.22 58.40 -43.75
N ASN A 100 19.71 59.61 -44.03
CA ASN A 100 21.10 59.85 -44.42
C ASN A 100 22.03 59.74 -43.19
N ASP A 101 23.18 59.10 -43.36
CA ASP A 101 24.21 59.04 -42.31
C ASP A 101 24.72 60.45 -41.99
N LEU A 102 24.78 60.78 -40.71
CA LEU A 102 25.30 62.06 -40.23
C LEU A 102 26.82 62.00 -40.06
N ASP A 103 27.50 63.02 -40.56
CA ASP A 103 28.91 63.23 -40.28
C ASP A 103 29.07 64.09 -39.02
N VAL A 104 30.00 63.69 -38.14
CA VAL A 104 30.36 64.45 -36.95
C VAL A 104 31.79 64.98 -37.03
N PHE A 105 32.00 66.11 -36.37
CA PHE A 105 33.31 66.71 -36.19
C PHE A 105 33.93 66.28 -34.86
N TRP A 106 35.23 65.95 -34.89
CA TRP A 106 35.97 65.50 -33.70
C TRP A 106 37.06 66.51 -33.35
N PHE A 107 37.06 67.03 -32.12
CA PHE A 107 38.18 67.84 -31.62
C PHE A 107 39.34 66.91 -31.25
N LYS A 108 40.51 67.14 -31.84
CA LYS A 108 41.72 66.34 -31.56
C LYS A 108 42.43 66.79 -30.28
N ASP A 109 42.20 68.02 -29.83
CA ASP A 109 42.89 68.64 -28.70
C ASP A 109 41.97 68.85 -27.50
N TYR A 110 42.11 67.98 -26.50
CA TYR A 110 41.33 67.95 -25.26
C TYR A 110 41.68 69.08 -24.27
N TYR A 111 42.67 69.92 -24.57
CA TYR A 111 43.30 70.83 -23.61
C TYR A 111 43.06 72.34 -23.85
N SER A 112 42.22 72.72 -24.83
CA SER A 112 41.83 74.12 -25.02
C SER A 112 40.39 74.36 -24.58
N ASP A 113 40.15 75.33 -23.70
CA ASP A 113 38.80 75.69 -23.23
C ASP A 113 37.87 76.21 -24.35
N THR A 114 38.46 76.59 -25.50
CA THR A 114 37.72 77.02 -26.69
C THR A 114 38.46 76.58 -27.96
N ALA A 115 37.77 75.95 -28.91
CA ALA A 115 38.27 75.62 -30.24
C ALA A 115 37.58 76.51 -31.30
N THR A 116 38.27 76.86 -32.37
CA THR A 116 37.67 77.45 -33.59
C THR A 116 37.39 76.34 -34.59
N VAL A 117 36.24 76.38 -35.28
CA VAL A 117 35.92 75.43 -36.36
C VAL A 117 36.92 75.65 -37.49
N PRO A 118 37.81 74.69 -37.82
CA PRO A 118 38.73 74.88 -38.92
C PRO A 118 37.94 74.77 -40.24
N ALA A 119 38.09 75.76 -41.12
CA ALA A 119 37.47 75.78 -42.45
C ALA A 119 37.77 74.52 -43.31
N ASN A 120 38.78 73.72 -42.92
CA ASN A 120 39.29 72.57 -43.67
C ASN A 120 39.26 71.24 -42.86
N GLY A 121 38.54 71.14 -41.75
CA GLY A 121 38.61 69.96 -40.89
C GLY A 121 37.94 68.70 -41.48
N GLU A 122 38.44 67.52 -41.08
CA GLU A 122 37.93 66.22 -41.53
C GLU A 122 36.62 65.85 -40.80
N TRP A 123 35.51 65.93 -41.54
CA TRP A 123 34.22 65.37 -41.14
C TRP A 123 34.24 63.85 -41.30
N LYS A 124 33.79 63.10 -40.28
CA LYS A 124 33.73 61.63 -40.35
C LYS A 124 32.31 61.13 -40.05
N PRO A 125 31.86 60.07 -40.72
CA PRO A 125 30.54 59.48 -40.46
C PRO A 125 30.48 59.03 -39.00
N PHE A 126 29.34 59.29 -38.35
CA PHE A 126 29.09 58.85 -36.98
C PHE A 126 28.90 57.33 -36.95
N LYS A 127 30.01 56.59 -36.85
CA LYS A 127 30.07 55.12 -36.74
C LYS A 127 31.03 54.74 -35.62
N ALA A 128 30.53 54.05 -34.61
CA ALA A 128 31.32 53.61 -33.47
C ALA A 128 31.03 52.15 -33.14
N ASN A 129 32.09 51.39 -32.84
CA ASN A 129 31.99 50.01 -32.40
C ASN A 129 32.43 49.93 -30.95
N GLN A 130 31.62 49.33 -30.09
CA GLN A 130 31.87 49.29 -28.65
C GLN A 130 31.71 47.89 -28.11
N LEU A 131 32.69 47.42 -27.35
CA LEU A 131 32.55 46.17 -26.61
C LEU A 131 31.53 46.37 -25.49
N SER A 132 30.70 45.37 -25.25
CA SER A 132 29.66 45.39 -24.22
C SER A 132 29.67 44.10 -23.42
N PHE A 133 29.42 44.19 -22.12
CA PHE A 133 29.06 43.03 -21.30
C PHE A 133 27.55 42.89 -21.25
N LEU A 134 27.08 41.65 -21.17
CA LEU A 134 25.67 41.31 -21.06
C LEU A 134 25.46 40.49 -19.81
N PHE A 135 24.36 40.80 -19.14
CA PHE A 135 23.84 40.02 -18.03
C PHE A 135 22.35 39.85 -18.25
N SER A 136 21.81 38.67 -18.00
CA SER A 136 20.37 38.45 -18.07
C SER A 136 19.91 37.51 -16.98
N VAL A 137 18.71 37.79 -16.47
CA VAL A 137 17.98 36.92 -15.57
C VAL A 137 16.58 36.76 -16.14
N GLY A 138 16.03 35.57 -16.06
CA GLY A 138 14.71 35.31 -16.58
C GLY A 138 14.32 33.86 -16.44
N PHE A 139 13.28 33.48 -17.15
CA PHE A 139 12.84 32.12 -17.30
C PHE A 139 12.39 31.85 -18.73
N GLU A 140 12.53 30.61 -19.15
CA GLU A 140 12.11 30.15 -20.47
C GLU A 140 11.13 28.99 -20.33
N ILE A 141 10.02 29.08 -21.06
CA ILE A 141 8.96 28.08 -21.09
C ILE A 141 8.97 27.37 -22.44
N PHE A 142 8.82 26.05 -22.48
CA PHE A 142 8.77 25.28 -23.73
C PHE A 142 7.38 24.65 -23.94
N PRO A 143 6.45 25.34 -24.65
CA PRO A 143 5.16 24.75 -25.01
C PRO A 143 5.31 23.54 -25.95
N ILE A 144 6.32 23.57 -26.84
CA ILE A 144 6.71 22.48 -27.74
C ILE A 144 8.23 22.44 -27.86
N SER A 145 8.80 21.29 -28.26
CA SER A 145 10.26 21.00 -28.20
C SER A 145 11.16 21.95 -28.98
N ASN A 146 10.60 22.63 -30.00
CA ASN A 146 11.32 23.55 -30.86
C ASN A 146 10.92 25.01 -30.69
N VAL A 147 10.03 25.34 -29.74
CA VAL A 147 9.59 26.73 -29.48
C VAL A 147 9.69 27.03 -27.99
N GLY A 148 10.56 27.97 -27.63
CA GLY A 148 10.67 28.53 -26.29
C GLY A 148 10.01 29.91 -26.22
N ILE A 149 9.32 30.21 -25.13
CA ILE A 149 8.88 31.55 -24.73
C ILE A 149 9.81 32.01 -23.62
N ASP A 150 10.65 32.99 -23.91
CA ASP A 150 11.70 33.50 -23.01
C ASP A 150 11.27 34.85 -22.46
N VAL A 151 11.16 34.96 -21.14
CA VAL A 151 10.76 36.18 -20.43
C VAL A 151 11.84 36.53 -19.42
N GLY A 152 12.37 37.75 -19.50
CA GLY A 152 13.44 38.14 -18.59
C GLY A 152 13.84 39.60 -18.67
N LEU A 153 14.85 39.92 -17.88
CA LEU A 153 15.56 41.20 -17.90
C LEU A 153 16.94 40.97 -18.53
N ARG A 154 17.33 41.85 -19.45
CA ARG A 154 18.68 41.92 -20.02
C ARG A 154 19.30 43.25 -19.63
N GLY A 155 20.39 43.20 -18.88
CA GLY A 155 21.31 44.32 -18.72
C GLY A 155 22.41 44.25 -19.76
N ARG A 156 22.68 45.35 -20.44
CA ARG A 156 23.89 45.54 -21.25
C ARG A 156 24.71 46.65 -20.63
N TYR A 157 26.00 46.43 -20.47
CA TYR A 157 26.96 47.44 -20.04
C TYR A 157 27.94 47.72 -21.18
N LEU A 158 28.01 48.95 -21.66
CA LEU A 158 28.93 49.39 -22.70
C LEU A 158 30.27 49.75 -22.08
N LEU A 159 31.36 49.15 -22.57
CA LEU A 159 32.69 49.53 -22.12
C LEU A 159 33.04 50.96 -22.59
N PRO A 160 33.76 51.73 -21.76
CA PRO A 160 34.18 53.07 -22.12
C PRO A 160 35.08 53.06 -23.35
N THR A 161 34.80 54.00 -24.24
CA THR A 161 35.66 54.40 -25.35
C THR A 161 35.73 55.93 -25.33
N GLU A 162 36.73 56.52 -25.96
CA GLU A 162 36.85 58.00 -26.08
C GLU A 162 35.54 58.64 -26.55
N PHE A 163 34.83 57.94 -27.44
CA PHE A 163 33.53 58.34 -27.95
C PHE A 163 32.38 58.25 -26.93
N THR A 164 32.26 57.16 -26.16
CA THR A 164 31.19 57.02 -25.15
C THR A 164 31.35 58.04 -24.04
N ASP A 165 32.58 58.36 -23.67
CA ASP A 165 32.89 59.36 -22.65
C ASP A 165 32.49 60.79 -23.07
N GLN A 166 32.46 61.06 -24.37
CA GLN A 166 32.04 62.35 -24.93
C GLN A 166 30.53 62.45 -25.18
N VAL A 167 29.87 61.35 -25.54
CA VAL A 167 28.47 61.35 -26.02
C VAL A 167 27.47 60.90 -24.95
N MET A 168 27.85 59.98 -24.06
CA MET A 168 26.92 59.27 -23.16
C MET A 168 27.29 59.48 -21.68
N ASP A 169 26.67 60.46 -21.01
CA ASP A 169 26.93 60.78 -19.59
C ASP A 169 26.01 60.03 -18.60
N THR A 170 25.20 59.08 -19.07
CA THR A 170 24.32 58.25 -18.22
C THR A 170 24.78 56.80 -18.19
N LEU A 171 24.55 56.14 -17.04
CA LEU A 171 24.77 54.71 -16.74
C LEU A 171 25.05 53.92 -18.02
N ARG A 172 26.33 53.60 -18.23
CA ARG A 172 26.93 53.10 -19.48
C ARG A 172 26.32 51.76 -19.90
N GLY A 173 25.08 51.77 -20.38
CA GLY A 173 24.30 50.56 -20.53
C GLY A 173 22.79 50.80 -20.52
N ASP A 174 22.07 49.70 -20.70
CA ASP A 174 20.62 49.68 -20.70
C ASP A 174 20.11 48.41 -20.02
N VAL A 175 18.90 48.50 -19.49
CA VAL A 175 18.16 47.33 -18.97
C VAL A 175 16.89 47.22 -19.79
N GLN A 176 16.68 46.06 -20.40
CA GLN A 176 15.53 45.75 -21.23
C GLN A 176 14.73 44.63 -20.58
N ALA A 177 13.42 44.82 -20.45
CA ALA A 177 12.52 43.69 -20.31
C ALA A 177 12.33 43.06 -21.68
N MET A 178 12.46 41.73 -21.76
CA MET A 178 12.30 40.99 -23.00
C MET A 178 11.23 39.91 -22.85
N ALA A 179 10.46 39.75 -23.91
CA ALA A 179 9.61 38.60 -24.16
C ALA A 179 9.93 38.16 -25.59
N SER A 180 10.57 37.00 -25.75
CA SER A 180 11.02 36.49 -27.03
C SER A 180 10.50 35.09 -27.32
N LEU A 181 10.22 34.83 -28.59
CA LEU A 181 9.89 33.51 -29.09
C LEU A 181 11.16 32.91 -29.73
N ASN A 182 11.71 31.87 -29.12
CA ASN A 182 12.93 31.21 -29.53
C ASN A 182 12.59 29.94 -30.33
N PHE A 183 13.06 29.86 -31.58
CA PHE A 183 12.92 28.66 -32.38
C PHE A 183 14.22 27.85 -32.34
N TYR A 184 14.14 26.64 -31.80
CA TYR A 184 15.27 25.73 -31.68
C TYR A 184 15.30 24.78 -32.87
N TYR A 185 16.27 24.95 -33.76
CA TYR A 185 16.51 24.04 -34.87
C TYR A 185 17.57 23.01 -34.47
N GLY A 186 17.18 21.72 -34.45
CA GLY A 186 18.06 20.61 -34.04
C GLY A 186 18.03 20.26 -32.54
N GLY A 187 16.92 20.56 -31.84
CA GLY A 187 16.71 20.11 -30.45
C GLY A 187 16.80 18.59 -30.29
N VAL A 188 17.06 18.13 -29.06
CA VAL A 188 17.05 16.69 -28.77
C VAL A 188 15.60 16.23 -28.78
N LYS A 189 15.29 15.21 -29.59
CA LYS A 189 13.94 14.67 -29.74
C LYS A 189 13.53 13.93 -28.46
N ASP A 190 12.32 14.24 -28.01
CA ASP A 190 11.61 13.68 -26.85
C ASP A 190 10.15 13.58 -27.32
N SER A 191 9.72 12.36 -27.63
CA SER A 191 8.53 12.07 -28.44
C SER A 191 7.25 12.10 -27.62
N ASP A 192 7.28 11.53 -26.42
CA ASP A 192 6.18 11.44 -25.46
C ASP A 192 6.21 12.56 -24.40
N LYS A 193 7.31 13.32 -24.32
CA LYS A 193 7.48 14.53 -23.50
C LYS A 193 7.46 14.24 -22.00
N ASP A 194 7.99 13.09 -21.63
CA ASP A 194 8.15 12.68 -20.24
C ASP A 194 9.38 13.32 -19.55
N GLY A 195 10.21 14.04 -20.32
CA GLY A 195 11.42 14.70 -19.84
C GLY A 195 12.70 13.88 -20.01
N VAL A 196 12.61 12.71 -20.66
CA VAL A 196 13.71 11.85 -21.07
C VAL A 196 13.78 11.86 -22.60
N VAL A 197 14.98 12.10 -23.12
CA VAL A 197 15.19 12.18 -24.56
C VAL A 197 15.07 10.79 -25.20
N ASP A 198 14.51 10.69 -26.42
CA ASP A 198 14.28 9.43 -27.16
C ASP A 198 15.48 8.47 -27.12
N SER A 199 16.71 9.01 -27.15
CA SER A 199 17.95 8.20 -27.15
C SER A 199 18.29 7.53 -25.82
N LYS A 200 17.69 7.99 -24.71
CA LYS A 200 17.89 7.50 -23.34
C LYS A 200 16.61 6.91 -22.75
N ASP A 201 15.50 7.17 -23.41
CA ASP A 201 14.17 6.72 -23.03
C ASP A 201 13.99 5.24 -23.40
N LYS A 202 13.62 4.44 -22.40
CA LYS A 202 13.30 3.02 -22.53
C LYS A 202 11.80 2.78 -22.71
N CYS A 203 10.97 3.78 -22.43
CA CYS A 203 9.53 3.73 -22.40
C CYS A 203 8.95 4.87 -23.30
N PRO A 204 9.06 4.74 -24.64
CA PRO A 204 8.82 5.82 -25.61
C PRO A 204 7.37 6.30 -25.77
N ASP A 205 6.46 5.75 -24.97
CA ASP A 205 5.02 6.00 -25.04
C ASP A 205 4.46 6.27 -23.63
N THR A 206 5.23 6.96 -22.79
CA THR A 206 4.81 7.27 -21.43
C THR A 206 3.59 8.20 -21.43
N PRO A 207 2.54 7.90 -20.64
CA PRO A 207 1.39 8.78 -20.49
C PRO A 207 1.78 10.18 -20.02
N PHE A 208 1.27 11.21 -20.70
CA PHE A 208 1.51 12.60 -20.33
C PHE A 208 1.02 12.89 -18.91
N GLY A 209 1.92 13.34 -18.04
CA GLY A 209 1.63 13.63 -16.63
C GLY A 209 2.10 12.55 -15.66
N ALA A 210 2.48 11.36 -16.13
CA ALA A 210 3.10 10.34 -15.30
C ALA A 210 4.45 10.81 -14.74
N ILE A 211 4.76 10.40 -13.51
CA ILE A 211 6.09 10.57 -12.93
C ILE A 211 6.96 9.42 -13.47
N VAL A 212 8.10 9.76 -14.07
CA VAL A 212 9.02 8.79 -14.66
C VAL A 212 10.33 8.67 -13.90
N ASP A 213 10.97 7.51 -14.04
CA ASP A 213 12.33 7.27 -13.57
C ASP A 213 13.40 7.92 -14.48
N GLU A 214 14.68 7.62 -14.23
CA GLU A 214 15.78 8.17 -15.04
C GLU A 214 15.83 7.65 -16.50
N PHE A 215 15.04 6.62 -16.81
CA PHE A 215 14.95 5.96 -18.10
C PHE A 215 13.63 6.24 -18.83
N GLY A 216 12.80 7.14 -18.32
CA GLY A 216 11.53 7.53 -18.95
C GLY A 216 10.40 6.56 -18.66
N CYS A 217 10.59 5.59 -17.75
CA CYS A 217 9.54 4.64 -17.44
C CYS A 217 8.65 5.13 -16.29
N PRO A 218 7.31 5.03 -16.42
CA PRO A 218 6.39 5.47 -15.40
C PRO A 218 6.59 4.69 -14.10
N ILE A 219 6.57 5.42 -12.99
CA ILE A 219 6.61 4.85 -11.65
C ILE A 219 5.17 4.65 -11.18
N ASP A 220 4.90 3.46 -10.67
CA ASP A 220 3.64 3.02 -10.07
C ASP A 220 3.99 2.41 -8.70
N SER A 221 3.77 3.20 -7.65
CA SER A 221 4.24 2.93 -6.28
C SER A 221 3.42 1.85 -5.57
N ASP A 222 2.12 1.75 -5.85
CA ASP A 222 1.20 0.78 -5.24
C ASP A 222 0.81 -0.37 -6.18
N GLN A 223 1.24 -0.30 -7.44
CA GLN A 223 1.13 -1.36 -8.45
C GLN A 223 -0.32 -1.68 -8.81
N ASP A 224 -1.18 -0.65 -8.82
CA ASP A 224 -2.58 -0.78 -9.22
C ASP A 224 -2.78 -0.64 -10.75
N GLY A 225 -1.72 -0.27 -11.48
CA GLY A 225 -1.73 -0.09 -12.92
C GLY A 225 -1.89 1.37 -13.38
N VAL A 226 -2.02 2.32 -12.45
CA VAL A 226 -2.10 3.75 -12.72
C VAL A 226 -0.81 4.44 -12.19
N PRO A 227 0.00 5.06 -13.07
CA PRO A 227 1.23 5.72 -12.64
C PRO A 227 1.01 6.85 -11.63
N ASP A 228 1.92 7.04 -10.68
CA ASP A 228 1.84 8.01 -9.56
C ASP A 228 1.47 9.44 -9.96
N GLY A 229 1.85 9.88 -11.17
CA GLY A 229 1.53 11.23 -11.67
C GLY A 229 0.10 11.41 -12.17
N LEU A 230 -0.61 10.29 -12.39
CA LEU A 230 -1.99 10.21 -12.86
C LEU A 230 -2.92 9.61 -11.80
N ASP A 231 -2.36 8.96 -10.79
CA ASP A 231 -3.08 8.35 -9.68
C ASP A 231 -3.57 9.40 -8.66
N MET A 232 -4.88 9.41 -8.43
CA MET A 232 -5.56 10.26 -7.45
C MET A 232 -5.76 9.56 -6.10
N CYS A 233 -5.60 8.24 -6.05
CA CYS A 233 -5.84 7.39 -4.91
C CYS A 233 -4.56 6.61 -4.54
N PRO A 234 -3.52 7.32 -4.06
CA PRO A 234 -2.27 6.68 -3.69
C PRO A 234 -2.52 5.67 -2.56
N ASN A 235 -1.96 4.47 -2.70
CA ASN A 235 -2.08 3.28 -1.85
C ASN A 235 -3.29 2.38 -2.14
N THR A 236 -3.71 2.30 -3.40
CA THR A 236 -4.71 1.32 -3.81
C THR A 236 -4.12 -0.10 -3.73
N PRO A 237 -4.85 -1.08 -3.14
CA PRO A 237 -4.34 -2.45 -3.07
C PRO A 237 -4.11 -3.05 -4.45
N MET A 238 -2.94 -3.70 -4.63
CA MET A 238 -2.61 -4.44 -5.84
C MET A 238 -3.71 -5.46 -6.19
N ASN A 239 -4.15 -5.44 -7.45
CA ASN A 239 -5.27 -6.21 -8.04
C ASN A 239 -6.69 -5.71 -7.71
N ALA A 240 -6.85 -4.62 -6.97
CA ALA A 240 -8.15 -3.96 -6.92
C ALA A 240 -8.52 -3.46 -8.33
N VAL A 241 -9.80 -3.52 -8.66
CA VAL A 241 -10.31 -2.90 -9.89
C VAL A 241 -10.35 -1.39 -9.66
N VAL A 242 -9.50 -0.69 -10.39
CA VAL A 242 -9.40 0.77 -10.34
C VAL A 242 -9.99 1.40 -11.60
N ASP A 243 -10.48 2.62 -11.45
CA ASP A 243 -10.84 3.45 -12.58
C ASP A 243 -9.61 4.09 -13.25
N ALA A 244 -9.82 4.94 -14.26
CA ALA A 244 -8.74 5.61 -14.97
C ALA A 244 -7.92 6.60 -14.11
N THR A 245 -8.35 6.86 -12.87
CA THR A 245 -7.69 7.75 -11.90
C THR A 245 -7.04 6.99 -10.74
N GLY A 246 -6.95 5.65 -10.80
CA GLY A 246 -6.33 4.83 -9.75
C GLY A 246 -7.25 4.61 -8.55
N CYS A 247 -8.50 5.06 -8.61
CA CYS A 247 -9.41 4.94 -7.49
C CYS A 247 -10.21 3.63 -7.55
N PRO A 248 -10.16 2.81 -6.50
CA PRO A 248 -10.85 1.53 -6.47
C PRO A 248 -12.35 1.74 -6.22
N SER A 249 -13.15 0.79 -6.73
CA SER A 249 -14.58 0.69 -6.43
C SER A 249 -14.86 -0.42 -5.42
N ASP A 250 -15.94 -0.27 -4.66
CA ASP A 250 -16.48 -1.24 -3.71
C ASP A 250 -17.99 -1.27 -3.95
N GLU A 251 -18.45 -2.21 -4.77
CA GLU A 251 -19.84 -2.22 -5.28
C GLU A 251 -20.87 -2.54 -4.19
N ASP A 252 -20.53 -3.40 -3.23
CA ASP A 252 -21.44 -3.82 -2.14
C ASP A 252 -21.21 -3.07 -0.82
N GLY A 253 -20.10 -2.34 -0.70
CA GLY A 253 -19.81 -1.46 0.42
C GLY A 253 -19.39 -2.21 1.68
N ASP A 254 -18.84 -3.41 1.54
CA ASP A 254 -18.39 -4.24 2.67
C ASP A 254 -16.99 -3.86 3.20
N GLY A 255 -16.29 -2.97 2.48
CA GLY A 255 -14.96 -2.47 2.82
C GLY A 255 -13.81 -3.21 2.15
N VAL A 256 -14.08 -4.18 1.28
CA VAL A 256 -13.09 -4.87 0.44
C VAL A 256 -13.35 -4.50 -1.01
N TYR A 257 -12.36 -3.86 -1.65
CA TYR A 257 -12.53 -3.36 -3.01
C TYR A 257 -12.78 -4.47 -4.05
N ASP A 258 -13.51 -4.11 -5.10
CA ASP A 258 -13.74 -4.94 -6.27
C ASP A 258 -12.40 -5.47 -6.81
N GLY A 259 -12.37 -6.72 -7.30
CA GLY A 259 -11.16 -7.37 -7.83
C GLY A 259 -10.30 -8.10 -6.80
N ILE A 260 -10.31 -7.65 -5.54
CA ILE A 260 -9.75 -8.39 -4.41
C ILE A 260 -10.83 -9.05 -3.54
N ASP A 261 -12.07 -8.60 -3.67
CA ASP A 261 -13.24 -9.26 -3.09
C ASP A 261 -13.55 -10.59 -3.80
N LYS A 262 -13.69 -11.65 -3.00
CA LYS A 262 -14.05 -13.00 -3.43
C LYS A 262 -15.55 -13.29 -3.30
N CYS A 263 -16.27 -12.47 -2.57
CA CYS A 263 -17.67 -12.65 -2.22
C CYS A 263 -18.50 -11.41 -2.62
N PRO A 264 -18.61 -11.12 -3.93
CA PRO A 264 -19.34 -9.96 -4.40
C PRO A 264 -20.82 -10.04 -4.03
N GLY A 265 -21.35 -8.93 -3.52
CA GLY A 265 -22.75 -8.81 -3.10
C GLY A 265 -22.96 -9.13 -1.63
N THR A 266 -21.92 -9.00 -0.80
CA THR A 266 -22.05 -9.11 0.65
C THR A 266 -23.04 -8.05 1.16
N PRO A 267 -24.02 -8.42 2.00
CA PRO A 267 -25.00 -7.45 2.50
C PRO A 267 -24.34 -6.34 3.32
N TYR A 268 -24.75 -5.09 3.07
CA TYR A 268 -24.28 -3.93 3.80
C TYR A 268 -24.40 -4.11 5.33
N GLY A 269 -23.27 -3.98 6.03
CA GLY A 269 -23.18 -4.12 7.49
C GLY A 269 -22.91 -5.54 7.99
N ALA A 270 -22.80 -6.54 7.11
CA ALA A 270 -22.25 -7.84 7.47
C ALA A 270 -20.76 -7.68 7.88
N GLN A 271 -20.32 -8.44 8.87
CA GLN A 271 -18.89 -8.49 9.20
C GLN A 271 -18.20 -9.44 8.22
N VAL A 272 -17.13 -8.96 7.59
CA VAL A 272 -16.39 -9.70 6.57
C VAL A 272 -14.94 -9.91 6.96
N ASP A 273 -14.31 -10.93 6.38
CA ASP A 273 -12.86 -11.06 6.41
C ASP A 273 -12.23 -9.98 5.50
N PRO A 274 -11.38 -9.10 6.05
CA PRO A 274 -10.86 -7.92 5.33
C PRO A 274 -9.90 -8.26 4.17
N LYS A 275 -9.52 -9.53 3.99
CA LYS A 275 -8.68 -9.99 2.88
C LYS A 275 -9.49 -10.65 1.77
N THR A 276 -10.74 -11.02 2.03
CA THR A 276 -11.55 -11.79 1.07
C THR A 276 -12.92 -11.20 0.78
N GLY A 277 -13.43 -10.27 1.59
CA GLY A 277 -14.80 -9.72 1.47
C GLY A 277 -15.89 -10.75 1.80
N CYS A 278 -15.51 -11.97 2.19
CA CYS A 278 -16.47 -12.99 2.54
C CYS A 278 -17.00 -12.79 3.96
N PRO A 279 -18.31 -12.94 4.18
CA PRO A 279 -18.90 -12.91 5.51
C PRO A 279 -18.21 -13.88 6.47
N LEU A 280 -18.06 -13.45 7.72
CA LEU A 280 -17.55 -14.31 8.78
C LEU A 280 -18.54 -15.43 9.09
N ASP A 281 -17.99 -16.62 9.35
CA ASP A 281 -18.66 -17.83 9.80
C ASP A 281 -17.80 -18.38 10.94
N SER A 282 -18.17 -18.02 12.18
CA SER A 282 -17.35 -18.17 13.38
C SER A 282 -17.26 -19.61 13.86
N ASP A 283 -18.31 -20.42 13.69
CA ASP A 283 -18.34 -21.83 14.08
C ASP A 283 -18.09 -22.80 12.91
N GLY A 284 -18.16 -22.30 11.67
CA GLY A 284 -17.80 -23.03 10.47
C GLY A 284 -18.87 -24.03 10.04
N ASP A 285 -20.13 -23.77 10.37
CA ASP A 285 -21.27 -24.62 10.00
C ASP A 285 -21.79 -24.36 8.57
N GLY A 286 -21.29 -23.31 7.92
CA GLY A 286 -21.64 -22.91 6.57
C GLY A 286 -22.69 -21.80 6.47
N VAL A 287 -23.21 -21.31 7.60
CA VAL A 287 -24.12 -20.17 7.69
C VAL A 287 -23.37 -18.97 8.26
N PRO A 288 -23.32 -17.83 7.56
CA PRO A 288 -22.62 -16.65 8.07
C PRO A 288 -23.18 -16.11 9.38
N ASP A 289 -22.32 -15.53 10.22
CA ASP A 289 -22.63 -15.02 11.57
C ASP A 289 -23.84 -14.07 11.62
N TYR A 290 -24.07 -13.30 10.54
CA TYR A 290 -25.16 -12.33 10.46
C TYR A 290 -26.53 -12.97 10.12
N GLN A 291 -26.53 -14.21 9.63
CA GLN A 291 -27.72 -15.03 9.36
C GLN A 291 -27.88 -16.20 10.34
N ASP A 292 -26.83 -16.50 11.10
CA ASP A 292 -26.80 -17.62 12.02
C ASP A 292 -27.56 -17.32 13.33
N ALA A 293 -28.56 -18.13 13.61
CA ALA A 293 -29.36 -18.09 14.83
C ALA A 293 -28.74 -18.93 15.97
N CYS A 294 -27.75 -19.76 15.66
CA CYS A 294 -27.14 -20.77 16.51
C CYS A 294 -25.59 -20.70 16.47
N PRO A 295 -24.96 -19.64 17.01
CA PRO A 295 -23.53 -19.27 16.82
C PRO A 295 -22.46 -20.19 17.48
N ASN A 296 -22.83 -21.42 17.84
CA ASN A 296 -21.92 -22.40 18.44
C ASN A 296 -22.27 -23.82 17.97
N THR A 297 -22.68 -23.96 16.72
CA THR A 297 -23.01 -25.25 16.14
C THR A 297 -21.76 -26.13 16.05
N PRO A 298 -21.79 -27.35 16.59
CA PRO A 298 -20.65 -28.24 16.51
C PRO A 298 -20.27 -28.56 15.07
N LYS A 299 -18.99 -28.42 14.75
CA LYS A 299 -18.47 -28.72 13.41
C LYS A 299 -18.84 -30.14 12.97
N GLY A 300 -19.48 -30.23 11.80
CA GLY A 300 -19.92 -31.48 11.20
C GLY A 300 -21.37 -31.86 11.53
N ALA A 301 -22.03 -31.13 12.41
CA ALA A 301 -23.47 -31.27 12.61
C ALA A 301 -24.21 -30.82 11.33
N TYR A 302 -25.36 -31.44 11.07
CA TYR A 302 -26.25 -31.00 10.01
C TYR A 302 -27.09 -29.84 10.51
N VAL A 303 -27.08 -28.73 9.76
CA VAL A 303 -27.76 -27.49 10.12
C VAL A 303 -28.85 -27.12 9.13
N ASP A 304 -29.82 -26.35 9.61
CA ASP A 304 -30.84 -25.71 8.77
C ASP A 304 -30.32 -24.42 8.10
N ALA A 305 -31.21 -23.69 7.42
CA ALA A 305 -30.84 -22.44 6.75
C ALA A 305 -30.49 -21.29 7.70
N ASN A 306 -30.69 -21.45 9.01
CA ASN A 306 -30.37 -20.48 10.05
C ASN A 306 -29.21 -20.96 10.95
N GLY A 307 -28.45 -21.98 10.53
CA GLY A 307 -27.30 -22.51 11.27
C GLY A 307 -27.67 -23.38 12.47
N CYS A 308 -28.96 -23.71 12.66
CA CYS A 308 -29.37 -24.47 13.83
C CYS A 308 -29.30 -25.99 13.57
N PRO A 309 -28.64 -26.76 14.46
CA PRO A 309 -28.43 -28.18 14.26
C PRO A 309 -29.70 -29.01 14.54
N PHE A 310 -29.83 -30.12 13.83
CA PHE A 310 -30.89 -31.10 14.06
C PHE A 310 -30.44 -32.16 15.09
N ASP A 311 -31.38 -32.65 15.90
CA ASP A 311 -31.21 -33.81 16.78
C ASP A 311 -32.48 -34.66 16.62
N THR A 312 -32.42 -35.66 15.74
CA THR A 312 -33.61 -36.40 15.30
C THR A 312 -34.14 -37.35 16.38
N ASP A 313 -33.27 -37.99 17.15
CA ASP A 313 -33.65 -38.95 18.20
C ASP A 313 -33.65 -38.36 19.62
N MET A 314 -33.24 -37.10 19.77
CA MET A 314 -33.28 -36.31 20.99
C MET A 314 -32.43 -36.89 22.12
N ASP A 315 -31.29 -37.51 21.76
CA ASP A 315 -30.36 -38.10 22.72
C ASP A 315 -29.31 -37.09 23.25
N GLY A 316 -29.26 -35.89 22.66
CA GLY A 316 -28.34 -34.82 23.00
C GLY A 316 -27.08 -34.73 22.12
N VAL A 317 -26.95 -35.57 21.09
CA VAL A 317 -25.89 -35.52 20.08
C VAL A 317 -26.51 -35.19 18.72
N TYR A 318 -26.11 -34.06 18.14
CA TYR A 318 -26.71 -33.59 16.89
C TYR A 318 -26.47 -34.53 15.69
N ASP A 319 -27.44 -34.56 14.79
CA ASP A 319 -27.36 -35.21 13.49
C ASP A 319 -26.07 -34.78 12.77
N GLY A 320 -25.40 -35.71 12.08
CA GLY A 320 -24.14 -35.47 11.37
C GLY A 320 -22.88 -35.71 12.20
N ILE A 321 -22.96 -35.54 13.52
CA ILE A 321 -21.92 -35.98 14.47
C ILE A 321 -22.33 -37.21 15.29
N ASP A 322 -23.62 -37.53 15.32
CA ASP A 322 -24.15 -38.73 15.94
C ASP A 322 -23.83 -40.00 15.12
N ARG A 323 -23.28 -41.01 15.79
CA ARG A 323 -22.95 -42.32 15.21
C ARG A 323 -24.08 -43.35 15.41
N CYS A 324 -25.05 -43.04 16.26
CA CYS A 324 -26.13 -43.91 16.69
C CYS A 324 -27.50 -43.21 16.53
N PRO A 325 -27.95 -42.92 15.28
CA PRO A 325 -29.09 -42.03 14.95
C PRO A 325 -30.49 -42.52 15.31
N ASN A 326 -30.60 -43.54 16.18
CA ASN A 326 -31.87 -44.08 16.65
C ASN A 326 -31.76 -44.51 18.11
N THR A 327 -30.99 -43.79 18.91
CA THR A 327 -30.85 -44.07 20.33
C THR A 327 -32.18 -43.79 21.04
N PRO A 328 -32.67 -44.71 21.91
CA PRO A 328 -33.93 -44.49 22.59
C PRO A 328 -33.93 -43.24 23.45
N LEU A 329 -35.01 -42.46 23.38
CA LEU A 329 -35.20 -41.25 24.20
C LEU A 329 -34.97 -41.54 25.69
N GLY A 330 -34.05 -40.81 26.30
CA GLY A 330 -33.68 -40.93 27.72
C GLY A 330 -32.61 -41.98 28.03
N ALA A 331 -32.04 -42.64 27.03
CA ALA A 331 -30.85 -43.48 27.21
C ALA A 331 -29.65 -42.66 27.69
N ASN A 332 -28.76 -43.27 28.49
CA ASN A 332 -27.51 -42.62 28.87
C ASN A 332 -26.49 -42.81 27.76
N VAL A 333 -26.27 -41.78 26.94
CA VAL A 333 -25.39 -41.87 25.77
C VAL A 333 -23.96 -41.42 26.08
N ASN A 334 -23.02 -41.88 25.25
CA ASN A 334 -21.67 -41.35 25.20
C ASN A 334 -21.57 -40.14 24.24
N GLU A 335 -20.36 -39.61 24.03
CA GLU A 335 -20.11 -38.45 23.16
C GLU A 335 -20.44 -38.68 21.67
N PHE A 336 -20.73 -39.91 21.27
CA PHE A 336 -21.07 -40.30 19.90
C PHE A 336 -22.56 -40.65 19.73
N GLY A 337 -23.41 -40.32 20.71
CA GLY A 337 -24.85 -40.63 20.73
C GLY A 337 -25.15 -42.11 20.98
N CYS A 338 -24.15 -42.93 21.27
CA CYS A 338 -24.37 -44.36 21.48
C CYS A 338 -24.65 -44.66 22.95
N GLU A 339 -25.69 -45.46 23.21
CA GLU A 339 -26.05 -45.92 24.55
C GLU A 339 -24.83 -46.54 25.25
N ARG A 340 -24.52 -46.04 26.45
CA ARG A 340 -23.54 -46.67 27.32
C ARG A 340 -24.13 -47.99 27.79
N ALA A 341 -23.39 -49.08 27.57
CA ALA A 341 -23.64 -50.31 28.28
C ALA A 341 -23.74 -49.97 29.77
N LYS A 342 -24.84 -50.39 30.41
CA LYS A 342 -25.01 -50.22 31.85
C LYS A 342 -23.77 -50.78 32.56
N ALA A 343 -23.34 -50.12 33.63
CA ALA A 343 -22.19 -50.57 34.39
C ALA A 343 -22.39 -52.04 34.82
N ASP A 344 -21.36 -52.85 34.64
CA ASP A 344 -21.27 -54.26 35.01
C ASP A 344 -19.89 -54.41 35.67
N SER A 345 -19.85 -54.22 36.99
CA SER A 345 -18.62 -53.97 37.76
C SER A 345 -17.75 -55.21 37.91
N ASP A 346 -18.32 -56.40 37.87
CA ASP A 346 -17.59 -57.68 37.95
C ASP A 346 -17.54 -58.42 36.61
N GLY A 347 -18.29 -57.98 35.60
CA GLY A 347 -18.21 -58.46 34.23
C GLY A 347 -18.86 -59.82 34.04
N ASP A 348 -19.85 -60.16 34.88
CA ASP A 348 -20.56 -61.43 34.81
C ASP A 348 -21.68 -61.48 33.76
N GLY A 349 -21.98 -60.32 33.14
CA GLY A 349 -23.00 -60.15 32.11
C GLY A 349 -24.34 -59.64 32.64
N VAL A 350 -24.46 -59.37 33.93
CA VAL A 350 -25.64 -58.77 34.56
C VAL A 350 -25.28 -57.34 35.03
N PRO A 351 -25.96 -56.30 34.52
CA PRO A 351 -25.69 -54.93 34.95
C PRO A 351 -25.87 -54.69 36.46
N ASP A 352 -25.06 -53.82 37.03
CA ASP A 352 -25.01 -53.44 38.46
C ASP A 352 -26.39 -53.06 39.05
N ASP A 353 -27.29 -52.49 38.24
CA ASP A 353 -28.62 -52.09 38.69
C ASP A 353 -29.59 -53.28 38.87
N ARG A 354 -29.22 -54.45 38.34
CA ARG A 354 -29.97 -55.71 38.45
C ARG A 354 -29.17 -56.84 39.09
N ASP A 355 -27.87 -56.69 39.23
CA ASP A 355 -26.99 -57.65 39.89
C ASP A 355 -27.23 -57.67 41.41
N LYS A 356 -27.59 -58.84 41.93
CA LYS A 356 -27.81 -59.09 43.36
C LYS A 356 -26.58 -59.67 44.05
N CYS A 357 -25.56 -60.07 43.29
CA CYS A 357 -24.39 -60.79 43.74
C CYS A 357 -23.10 -60.11 43.24
N PRO A 358 -22.81 -58.86 43.69
CA PRO A 358 -21.66 -58.11 43.23
C PRO A 358 -20.34 -58.81 43.59
N GLY A 359 -19.45 -58.94 42.62
CA GLY A 359 -18.13 -59.57 42.75
C GLY A 359 -18.10 -61.04 42.32
N THR A 360 -19.02 -61.47 41.45
CA THR A 360 -18.98 -62.78 40.83
C THR A 360 -17.68 -62.97 40.05
N PRO A 361 -16.93 -64.06 40.26
CA PRO A 361 -15.65 -64.26 39.58
C PRO A 361 -15.82 -64.41 38.06
N PRO A 362 -14.87 -63.87 37.26
CA PRO A 362 -14.91 -63.98 35.81
C PRO A 362 -15.01 -65.44 35.33
N GLY A 363 -16.00 -65.71 34.47
CA GLY A 363 -16.24 -67.03 33.88
C GLY A 363 -17.14 -67.96 34.71
N ALA A 364 -17.62 -67.54 35.88
CA ALA A 364 -18.71 -68.23 36.56
C ALA A 364 -19.99 -68.13 35.74
N ILE A 365 -20.76 -69.22 35.67
CA ILE A 365 -22.08 -69.20 35.06
C ILE A 365 -23.05 -68.62 36.08
N VAL A 366 -23.67 -67.50 35.76
CA VAL A 366 -24.62 -66.79 36.61
C VAL A 366 -26.07 -66.95 36.16
N ASP A 367 -27.00 -66.73 37.08
CA ASP A 367 -28.42 -66.61 36.78
C ASP A 367 -28.81 -65.21 36.30
N GLU A 368 -30.10 -64.95 36.12
CA GLU A 368 -30.62 -63.64 35.69
C GLU A 368 -30.39 -62.50 36.69
N ASN A 369 -29.93 -62.82 37.90
CA ASN A 369 -29.65 -61.89 38.99
C ASN A 369 -28.15 -61.71 39.27
N GLY A 370 -27.25 -62.27 38.45
CA GLY A 370 -25.79 -62.19 38.64
C GLY A 370 -25.25 -63.16 39.68
N CYS A 371 -26.08 -64.08 40.19
CA CYS A 371 -25.66 -65.01 41.24
C CYS A 371 -25.08 -66.30 40.63
N PRO A 372 -23.94 -66.81 41.13
CA PRO A 372 -23.36 -68.06 40.65
C PRO A 372 -24.32 -69.23 40.81
N LYS A 373 -24.43 -70.04 39.76
CA LYS A 373 -25.28 -71.23 39.77
C LYS A 373 -24.79 -72.27 40.80
N ASP A 374 -25.72 -72.83 41.55
CA ASP A 374 -25.56 -73.97 42.47
C ASP A 374 -26.59 -75.04 42.05
N SER A 375 -26.11 -76.10 41.40
CA SER A 375 -26.95 -77.07 40.70
C SER A 375 -27.61 -78.09 41.62
N ASP A 376 -27.00 -78.45 42.75
CA ASP A 376 -27.55 -79.40 43.73
C ASP A 376 -28.05 -78.73 45.02
N ASN A 377 -27.86 -77.41 45.15
CA ASN A 377 -28.33 -76.56 46.24
C ASN A 377 -27.76 -76.96 47.61
N ASP A 378 -26.51 -77.40 47.64
CA ASP A 378 -25.80 -77.70 48.89
C ASP A 378 -25.16 -76.45 49.54
N GLY A 379 -25.19 -75.31 48.85
CA GLY A 379 -24.65 -74.04 49.31
C GLY A 379 -23.25 -73.71 48.77
N VAL A 380 -22.64 -74.60 47.98
CA VAL A 380 -21.38 -74.38 47.28
C VAL A 380 -21.64 -74.19 45.78
N PRO A 381 -21.29 -73.04 45.18
CA PRO A 381 -21.52 -72.82 43.75
C PRO A 381 -20.78 -73.81 42.84
N ASP A 382 -21.37 -74.13 41.69
CA ASP A 382 -20.88 -75.12 40.70
C ASP A 382 -19.39 -74.94 40.34
N TYR A 383 -18.90 -73.69 40.30
CA TYR A 383 -17.51 -73.39 39.92
C TYR A 383 -16.47 -73.69 41.02
N LYS A 384 -16.92 -73.89 42.26
CA LYS A 384 -16.12 -74.26 43.44
C LYS A 384 -16.44 -75.66 43.97
N ASP A 385 -17.52 -76.25 43.50
CA ASP A 385 -18.00 -77.55 43.96
C ASP A 385 -17.24 -78.71 43.28
N ALA A 386 -16.59 -79.52 44.10
CA ALA A 386 -15.89 -80.74 43.69
C ALA A 386 -16.82 -81.96 43.63
N CYS A 387 -18.02 -81.86 44.22
CA CYS A 387 -18.99 -82.93 44.42
C CYS A 387 -20.39 -82.50 43.93
N PRO A 388 -20.61 -82.38 42.60
CA PRO A 388 -21.79 -81.73 41.96
C PRO A 388 -23.14 -82.45 42.11
N ARG A 389 -23.24 -83.42 43.03
CA ARG A 389 -24.41 -84.26 43.28
C ARG A 389 -24.51 -84.64 44.76
N THR A 390 -24.34 -83.67 45.63
CA THR A 390 -24.53 -83.85 47.06
C THR A 390 -26.01 -84.20 47.37
N PRO A 391 -26.27 -85.19 48.25
CA PRO A 391 -27.63 -85.49 48.67
C PRO A 391 -28.28 -84.30 49.40
N PRO A 392 -29.58 -84.02 49.15
CA PRO A 392 -30.26 -82.93 49.82
C PRO A 392 -30.21 -83.05 51.35
N ARG A 393 -29.78 -81.98 52.03
CA ARG A 393 -29.58 -81.87 53.50
C ARG A 393 -28.32 -82.54 54.05
N ALA A 394 -27.45 -83.10 53.22
CA ALA A 394 -26.13 -83.50 53.68
C ALA A 394 -25.32 -82.26 54.12
N ILE A 395 -24.49 -82.41 55.15
CA ILE A 395 -23.53 -81.38 55.56
C ILE A 395 -22.29 -81.54 54.67
N VAL A 396 -21.90 -80.47 53.97
CA VAL A 396 -20.75 -80.46 53.07
C VAL A 396 -19.56 -79.68 53.63
N ASP A 397 -18.37 -80.04 53.16
CA ASP A 397 -17.16 -79.27 53.38
C ASP A 397 -17.11 -78.01 52.48
N PRO A 398 -16.10 -77.14 52.62
CA PRO A 398 -15.96 -75.94 51.77
C PRO A 398 -15.77 -76.22 50.26
N ASN A 399 -15.58 -77.48 49.85
CA ASN A 399 -15.47 -77.90 48.45
C ASN A 399 -16.78 -78.57 47.96
N GLY A 400 -17.86 -78.54 48.73
CA GLY A 400 -19.15 -79.13 48.37
C GLY A 400 -19.23 -80.64 48.58
N CYS A 401 -18.22 -81.27 49.20
CA CYS A 401 -18.24 -82.72 49.39
C CYS A 401 -18.91 -83.12 50.71
N PRO A 402 -19.84 -84.09 50.70
CA PRO A 402 -20.56 -84.49 51.89
C PRO A 402 -19.63 -85.16 52.90
N LEU A 403 -19.79 -84.78 54.16
CA LEU A 403 -19.06 -85.36 55.28
C LEU A 403 -19.72 -86.67 55.73
N ASP A 404 -18.91 -87.63 56.17
CA ASP A 404 -19.34 -88.91 56.74
C ASP A 404 -18.50 -89.14 58.00
N GLY A 405 -19.03 -88.72 59.15
CA GLY A 405 -18.27 -88.61 60.39
C GLY A 405 -17.86 -89.96 61.00
N ASP A 406 -18.69 -90.99 60.85
CA ASP A 406 -18.42 -92.34 61.38
C ASP A 406 -18.02 -93.36 60.31
N GLY A 407 -18.14 -93.01 59.02
CA GLY A 407 -17.63 -93.78 57.90
C GLY A 407 -18.51 -94.99 57.55
N ASP A 408 -19.79 -94.96 57.94
CA ASP A 408 -20.74 -96.05 57.71
C ASP A 408 -21.40 -96.04 56.32
N GLY A 409 -21.17 -94.96 55.56
CA GLY A 409 -21.69 -94.75 54.21
C GLY A 409 -22.98 -93.92 54.13
N VAL A 410 -23.49 -93.39 55.25
CA VAL A 410 -24.59 -92.41 55.29
C VAL A 410 -24.05 -91.05 55.75
N TYR A 411 -24.15 -90.05 54.87
CA TYR A 411 -23.54 -88.74 55.12
C TYR A 411 -24.15 -87.97 56.29
N ASP A 412 -23.32 -87.17 56.95
CA ASP A 412 -23.70 -86.22 57.99
C ASP A 412 -24.87 -85.33 57.51
N GLY A 413 -25.81 -85.02 58.40
CA GLY A 413 -27.00 -84.21 58.09
C GLY A 413 -28.20 -85.01 57.54
N ILE A 414 -27.94 -86.17 56.92
CA ILE A 414 -28.98 -87.16 56.57
C ILE A 414 -28.92 -88.42 57.45
N ASP A 415 -27.79 -88.68 58.09
CA ASP A 415 -27.62 -89.74 59.09
C ASP A 415 -28.34 -89.43 60.40
N LYS A 416 -29.13 -90.40 60.88
CA LYS A 416 -29.85 -90.34 62.16
C LYS A 416 -29.08 -91.01 63.30
N CYS A 417 -28.03 -91.76 62.99
CA CYS A 417 -27.25 -92.59 63.89
C CYS A 417 -25.74 -92.28 63.75
N PRO A 418 -25.29 -91.06 64.12
CA PRO A 418 -23.96 -90.48 63.81
C PRO A 418 -22.75 -91.11 64.53
N ASN A 419 -22.90 -92.32 65.08
CA ASN A 419 -21.83 -93.05 65.76
C ASN A 419 -21.97 -94.56 65.53
N THR A 420 -22.39 -94.97 64.34
CA THR A 420 -22.48 -96.37 63.99
C THR A 420 -21.07 -96.98 63.93
N PRO A 421 -20.83 -98.16 64.55
CA PRO A 421 -19.50 -98.75 64.53
C PRO A 421 -19.03 -99.10 63.10
N LEU A 422 -17.80 -98.71 62.79
CA LEU A 422 -17.18 -98.97 61.49
C LEU A 422 -17.20 -100.47 61.14
N GLY A 423 -17.83 -100.83 60.02
CA GLY A 423 -17.99 -102.20 59.55
C GLY A 423 -19.36 -102.82 59.80
N ALA A 424 -20.23 -102.16 60.59
CA ALA A 424 -21.63 -102.56 60.74
C ALA A 424 -22.40 -102.36 59.41
N VAL A 425 -23.32 -103.28 59.12
CA VAL A 425 -24.28 -103.13 58.03
C VAL A 425 -25.39 -102.19 58.49
N VAL A 426 -25.49 -101.03 57.85
CA VAL A 426 -26.46 -99.99 58.20
C VAL A 426 -27.69 -100.01 57.31
N ASP A 427 -28.79 -99.43 57.82
CA ASP A 427 -29.96 -99.11 57.03
C ASP A 427 -29.83 -97.75 56.32
N SER A 428 -30.87 -97.34 55.59
CA SER A 428 -30.87 -96.06 54.86
C SER A 428 -30.93 -94.83 55.77
N LEU A 429 -31.00 -95.00 57.09
CA LEU A 429 -30.97 -93.95 58.08
C LEU A 429 -29.62 -93.87 58.80
N GLY A 430 -28.65 -94.70 58.42
CA GLY A 430 -27.33 -94.83 59.06
C GLY A 430 -27.36 -95.65 60.34
N CYS A 431 -28.46 -96.37 60.63
CA CYS A 431 -28.56 -97.14 61.86
C CYS A 431 -28.15 -98.60 61.63
N ALA A 432 -27.27 -99.10 62.51
CA ALA A 432 -26.84 -100.49 62.55
C ALA A 432 -28.03 -101.47 62.60
N LYS A 433 -28.03 -102.46 61.70
CA LYS A 433 -29.00 -103.57 61.74
C LYS A 433 -28.48 -104.67 62.65
N ASP A 434 -29.38 -105.31 63.37
CA ASP A 434 -29.12 -106.52 64.16
C ASP A 434 -30.25 -107.51 63.81
N SER A 435 -29.97 -108.37 62.83
CA SER A 435 -31.00 -109.21 62.21
C SER A 435 -31.42 -110.39 63.10
N ASP A 436 -30.55 -110.85 64.00
CA ASP A 436 -30.82 -111.97 64.91
C ASP A 436 -31.08 -111.54 66.37
N ASN A 437 -31.02 -110.24 66.66
CA ASN A 437 -31.27 -109.59 67.96
C ASN A 437 -30.36 -110.10 69.07
N ASP A 438 -29.10 -110.40 68.75
CA ASP A 438 -28.13 -110.88 69.74
C ASP A 438 -27.41 -109.74 70.47
N GLY A 439 -27.62 -108.49 70.03
CA GLY A 439 -27.03 -107.28 70.58
C GLY A 439 -25.74 -106.84 69.89
N VAL A 440 -25.31 -107.52 68.82
CA VAL A 440 -24.17 -107.18 67.97
C VAL A 440 -24.69 -106.77 66.58
N PRO A 441 -24.28 -105.61 66.04
CA PRO A 441 -24.62 -105.23 64.68
C PRO A 441 -24.18 -106.26 63.63
N ASP A 442 -25.05 -106.50 62.65
CA ASP A 442 -24.77 -107.27 61.44
C ASP A 442 -23.43 -106.81 60.83
N GLY A 443 -22.50 -107.72 60.55
CA GLY A 443 -21.20 -107.40 59.92
C GLY A 443 -20.01 -107.25 60.88
N LEU A 444 -20.23 -107.32 62.19
CA LEU A 444 -19.19 -107.26 63.23
C LEU A 444 -18.88 -108.59 63.93
#